data_AF-A0A7W9IIJ8-F1
#
_entry.id   AF-A0A7W9IIJ8-F1
#
_cell.length_a   1.000
_cell.length_b   1.000
_cell.length_c   1.000
_cell.angle_alpha   90.00
_cell.angle_beta   90.00
_cell.angle_gamma   90.00
#
_symmetry.space_group_name_H-M   'P 1'
#
loop_
_entity.id
_entity.type
_entity.pdbx_description
1 polymer ?
#
loop_
_entity_poly.entity_id
_entity_poly.type
_entity_poly.pdbx_seq_one_letter_code
_entity_poly.pdbx_strand_id
1 'polypeptide(L)'
;MIVNLALSAALVLTGAPTETATKTVSFRGFSIQVPATWKVDKDRVGNLYVNTGFCPKNAWRCAGFSIGGPSDIKTAYEGGPYRPSEPYHPSSDIGYCPLDKRYAIDLPPARPARTGGAPFGTGHKARFTEWPLRCMTVTGKATSLTYTQRIWHLSVEKVIVVDEWRTPGLAGILSKAVWR
;
A
#
# COMPACT_ATOMS: atom_id res chain seq x y z
N MET A 1 64.03 -15.55 27.48
CA MET A 1 62.60 -15.67 27.85
C MET A 1 61.81 -15.76 26.56
N ILE A 2 61.21 -16.92 26.28
CA ILE A 2 60.42 -17.17 25.07
C ILE A 2 58.96 -16.86 25.41
N VAL A 3 58.38 -15.84 24.78
CA VAL A 3 56.97 -15.47 24.96
C VAL A 3 56.15 -16.18 23.89
N ASN A 4 55.37 -17.18 24.30
CA ASN A 4 54.39 -17.83 23.44
C ASN A 4 53.18 -16.89 23.25
N LEU A 5 52.98 -16.39 22.04
CA LEU A 5 51.71 -15.75 21.65
C LEU A 5 50.68 -16.81 21.29
N ALA A 6 49.66 -16.97 22.14
CA ALA A 6 48.47 -17.75 21.81
C ALA A 6 47.51 -16.86 20.98
N LEU A 7 47.22 -17.29 19.74
CA LEU A 7 46.25 -16.64 18.87
C LEU A 7 44.84 -17.16 19.20
N SER A 8 44.02 -16.36 19.86
CA SER A 8 42.61 -16.69 20.10
C SER A 8 41.77 -16.28 18.88
N ALA A 9 41.26 -17.26 18.14
CA ALA A 9 40.28 -17.04 17.09
C ALA A 9 38.88 -16.86 17.70
N ALA A 10 38.32 -15.64 17.61
CA ALA A 10 36.95 -15.37 18.01
C ALA A 10 35.99 -15.78 16.88
N LEU A 11 35.16 -16.81 17.10
CA LEU A 11 34.03 -17.15 16.25
C LEU A 11 32.92 -16.12 16.45
N VAL A 12 32.80 -15.17 15.52
CA VAL A 12 31.63 -14.29 15.43
C VAL A 12 30.47 -15.12 14.90
N LEU A 13 29.55 -15.52 15.77
CA LEU A 13 28.25 -16.07 15.41
C LEU A 13 27.42 -14.96 14.74
N THR A 14 27.57 -14.79 13.43
CA THR A 14 26.61 -14.02 12.63
C THR A 14 25.32 -14.83 12.56
N GLY A 15 24.37 -14.55 13.46
CA GLY A 15 23.00 -15.04 13.32
C GLY A 15 22.46 -14.58 11.97
N ALA A 16 22.15 -15.53 11.08
CA ALA A 16 21.48 -15.22 9.83
C ALA A 16 20.17 -14.48 10.15
N PRO A 17 19.84 -13.38 9.46
CA PRO A 17 18.56 -12.72 9.66
C PRO A 17 17.47 -13.78 9.40
N THR A 18 16.54 -13.90 10.33
CA THR A 18 15.37 -14.77 10.15
C THR A 18 14.62 -14.27 8.93
N GLU A 19 14.82 -14.91 7.77
CA GLU A 19 14.05 -14.60 6.57
C GLU A 19 12.59 -14.84 6.91
N THR A 20 11.82 -13.75 6.94
CA THR A 20 10.38 -13.84 7.15
C THR A 20 9.82 -14.58 5.95
N ALA A 21 9.20 -15.74 6.20
CA ALA A 21 8.58 -16.54 5.16
C ALA A 21 7.66 -15.66 4.30
N THR A 22 7.82 -15.71 2.98
CA THR A 22 7.00 -14.97 2.02
C THR A 22 6.11 -15.89 1.20
N LYS A 23 5.10 -15.32 0.56
CA LYS A 23 4.29 -15.98 -0.46
C LYS A 23 4.07 -15.08 -1.66
N THR A 24 3.86 -15.71 -2.80
CA THR A 24 3.57 -15.04 -4.06
C THR A 24 2.11 -14.57 -4.09
N VAL A 25 1.90 -13.30 -4.43
CA VAL A 25 0.60 -12.75 -4.80
C VAL A 25 0.66 -12.34 -6.26
N SER A 26 -0.16 -12.98 -7.09
CA SER A 26 -0.22 -12.69 -8.53
C SER A 26 -1.41 -11.78 -8.84
N PHE A 27 -1.16 -10.77 -9.66
CA PHE A 27 -2.18 -9.86 -10.17
C PHE A 27 -1.85 -9.45 -11.60
N ARG A 28 -2.77 -9.72 -12.54
CA ARG A 28 -2.77 -9.21 -13.92
C ARG A 28 -1.38 -8.96 -14.53
N GLY A 29 -0.67 -10.04 -14.86
CA GLY A 29 0.62 -9.95 -15.55
C GLY A 29 1.83 -9.68 -14.66
N PHE A 30 1.66 -9.48 -13.35
CA PHE A 30 2.77 -9.44 -12.40
C PHE A 30 2.53 -10.27 -11.14
N SER A 31 3.59 -10.47 -10.37
CA SER A 31 3.51 -11.00 -9.02
C SER A 31 4.43 -10.25 -8.07
N ILE A 32 4.07 -10.26 -6.79
CA ILE A 32 4.85 -9.70 -5.68
C ILE A 32 5.04 -10.75 -4.59
N GLN A 33 6.13 -10.64 -3.84
CA GLN A 33 6.36 -11.43 -2.63
C GLN A 33 5.90 -10.61 -1.42
N VAL A 34 4.96 -11.16 -0.64
CA VAL A 34 4.48 -10.55 0.61
C VAL A 34 4.74 -11.52 1.77
N PRO A 35 4.84 -11.05 3.03
CA PRO A 35 4.91 -11.93 4.19
C PRO A 35 3.78 -12.98 4.17
N ALA A 36 4.13 -14.24 4.44
CA ALA A 36 3.21 -15.37 4.36
C ALA A 36 1.98 -15.21 5.29
N THR A 37 2.16 -14.49 6.38
CA THR A 37 1.14 -14.16 7.39
C THR A 37 0.09 -13.15 6.90
N TRP A 38 0.37 -12.37 5.86
CA TRP A 38 -0.59 -11.40 5.31
C TRP A 38 -1.74 -12.13 4.61
N LYS A 39 -2.97 -11.63 4.73
CA LYS A 39 -4.14 -12.23 4.09
C LYS A 39 -4.44 -11.52 2.78
N VAL A 40 -4.90 -12.27 1.78
CA VAL A 40 -5.23 -11.72 0.46
C VAL A 40 -6.67 -12.07 0.18
N ASP A 41 -7.51 -11.05 0.12
CA ASP A 41 -8.91 -11.16 -0.26
C ASP A 41 -9.07 -10.72 -1.72
N LYS A 42 -9.94 -11.41 -2.46
CA LYS A 42 -10.24 -11.09 -3.86
C LYS A 42 -11.72 -10.72 -3.99
N ASP A 43 -12.00 -9.60 -4.64
CA ASP A 43 -13.38 -9.21 -4.93
C ASP A 43 -13.94 -9.92 -6.17
N ARG A 44 -15.23 -9.72 -6.46
CA ARG A 44 -15.92 -10.39 -7.58
C ARG A 44 -15.37 -10.01 -8.96
N VAL A 45 -14.71 -8.86 -9.09
CA VAL A 45 -14.14 -8.39 -10.36
C VAL A 45 -12.63 -8.64 -10.44
N GLY A 46 -12.07 -9.33 -9.45
CA GLY A 46 -10.69 -9.80 -9.42
C GLY A 46 -9.68 -8.81 -8.83
N ASN A 47 -10.12 -7.68 -8.27
CA ASN A 47 -9.23 -6.81 -7.50
C ASN A 47 -8.83 -7.50 -6.19
N LEU A 48 -7.68 -7.12 -5.65
CA LEU A 48 -7.15 -7.69 -4.42
C LEU A 48 -7.16 -6.66 -3.30
N TYR A 49 -7.34 -7.16 -2.08
CA TYR A 49 -6.96 -6.45 -0.87
C TYR A 49 -5.98 -7.30 -0.08
N VAL A 50 -4.83 -6.73 0.25
CA VAL A 50 -3.78 -7.40 1.01
C VAL A 50 -3.76 -6.82 2.41
N ASN A 51 -4.23 -7.61 3.38
CA ASN A 51 -4.33 -7.27 4.80
C ASN A 51 -3.08 -7.72 5.54
N THR A 52 -2.43 -6.81 6.27
CA THR A 52 -1.16 -7.05 6.97
C THR A 52 -1.33 -7.63 8.38
N GLY A 53 -2.56 -7.90 8.81
CA GLY A 53 -2.92 -8.54 10.08
C GLY A 53 -3.25 -7.57 11.21
N PHE A 54 -2.81 -6.31 11.15
CA PHE A 54 -3.18 -5.29 12.14
C PHE A 54 -4.59 -4.76 11.85
N CYS A 55 -5.49 -4.79 12.84
CA CYS A 55 -6.87 -4.35 12.64
C CYS A 55 -7.39 -3.56 13.84
N PRO A 56 -7.34 -2.21 13.79
CA PRO A 56 -7.97 -1.39 14.81
C PRO A 56 -9.48 -1.69 14.90
N LYS A 57 -10.03 -1.72 16.11
CA LYS A 57 -11.44 -2.06 16.39
C LYS A 57 -12.45 -1.29 15.53
N ASN A 58 -12.19 0.00 15.31
CA ASN A 58 -13.10 0.88 14.58
C ASN A 58 -12.74 1.05 13.11
N ALA A 59 -11.65 0.46 12.62
CA ALA A 59 -11.23 0.64 11.24
C ALA A 59 -12.34 0.20 10.26
N TRP A 60 -12.51 0.94 9.18
CA TRP A 60 -13.41 0.53 8.09
C TRP A 60 -12.92 -0.77 7.45
N ARG A 61 -11.60 -0.88 7.26
CA ARG A 61 -10.90 -2.09 6.83
C ARG A 61 -9.64 -2.25 7.66
N CYS A 62 -9.24 -3.48 7.98
CA CYS A 62 -7.96 -3.73 8.64
C CYS A 62 -6.79 -3.17 7.83
N ALA A 63 -5.63 -2.94 8.45
CA ALA A 63 -4.48 -2.37 7.77
C ALA A 63 -4.04 -3.20 6.57
N GLY A 64 -3.77 -2.51 5.46
CA GLY A 64 -3.51 -3.13 4.18
C GLY A 64 -3.58 -2.17 3.01
N PHE A 65 -3.55 -2.74 1.82
CA PHE A 65 -3.59 -2.01 0.55
C PHE A 65 -4.40 -2.75 -0.49
N SER A 66 -5.00 -2.02 -1.43
CA SER A 66 -5.68 -2.60 -2.58
C SER A 66 -4.76 -2.70 -3.80
N ILE A 67 -5.01 -3.70 -4.64
CA ILE A 67 -4.46 -3.80 -5.98
C ILE A 67 -5.66 -3.88 -6.95
N GLY A 68 -5.84 -2.82 -7.71
CA GLY A 68 -6.94 -2.61 -8.64
C GLY A 68 -6.52 -2.75 -10.09
N GLY A 69 -7.45 -3.22 -10.92
CA GLY A 69 -7.28 -3.38 -12.36
C GLY A 69 -8.03 -2.33 -13.18
N PRO A 70 -8.27 -2.58 -14.48
CA PRO A 70 -8.97 -1.63 -15.35
C PRO A 70 -10.37 -1.25 -14.88
N SER A 71 -11.11 -2.16 -14.24
CA SER A 71 -12.43 -1.86 -13.68
C SER A 71 -12.34 -0.85 -12.55
N ASP A 72 -11.42 -1.07 -11.61
CA ASP A 72 -11.18 -0.18 -10.47
C ASP A 72 -10.73 1.20 -10.94
N ILE A 73 -9.81 1.26 -11.92
CA ILE A 73 -9.35 2.52 -12.53
C ILE A 73 -10.50 3.28 -13.20
N LYS A 74 -11.49 2.60 -13.79
CA LYS A 74 -12.64 3.26 -14.45
C LYS A 74 -13.62 3.88 -13.47
N THR A 75 -13.60 3.47 -12.20
CA THR A 75 -14.54 3.91 -11.16
C THR A 75 -13.82 4.40 -9.91
N ALA A 76 -12.64 4.99 -10.07
CA ALA A 76 -11.73 5.37 -8.99
C ALA A 76 -11.90 6.81 -8.48
N TYR A 77 -12.79 7.61 -9.07
CA TYR A 77 -13.09 8.98 -8.63
C TYR A 77 -14.56 9.32 -8.85
N GLU A 78 -15.35 9.34 -7.78
CA GLU A 78 -16.79 9.67 -7.79
C GLU A 78 -17.57 8.83 -8.83
N GLY A 79 -17.28 7.53 -8.90
CA GLY A 79 -17.82 6.60 -9.90
C GLY A 79 -17.24 6.75 -11.32
N GLY A 80 -16.42 7.78 -11.55
CA GLY A 80 -15.68 8.03 -12.79
C GLY A 80 -14.22 7.54 -12.76
N PRO A 81 -13.46 7.77 -13.84
CA PRO A 81 -12.11 7.24 -13.99
C PRO A 81 -11.10 7.95 -13.08
N TYR A 82 -10.05 7.21 -12.69
CA TYR A 82 -8.94 7.75 -11.92
C TYR A 82 -8.27 8.92 -12.64
N ARG A 83 -8.00 9.99 -11.89
CA ARG A 83 -7.26 11.16 -12.36
C ARG A 83 -6.01 11.31 -11.51
N PRO A 84 -4.80 11.36 -12.10
CA PRO A 84 -3.57 11.49 -11.32
C PRO A 84 -3.41 12.81 -10.55
N SER A 85 -4.32 13.77 -10.75
CA SER A 85 -4.44 15.03 -10.03
C SER A 85 -5.40 14.94 -8.83
N GLU A 86 -6.02 13.79 -8.58
CA GLU A 86 -7.00 13.58 -7.53
C GLU A 86 -6.62 12.37 -6.66
N PRO A 87 -7.08 12.31 -5.40
CA PRO A 87 -7.02 11.09 -4.61
C PRO A 87 -7.92 10.00 -5.19
N TYR A 88 -7.67 8.76 -4.79
CA TYR A 88 -8.55 7.63 -5.10
C TYR A 88 -9.78 7.69 -4.20
N HIS A 89 -10.95 7.83 -4.83
CA HIS A 89 -12.25 7.89 -4.18
C HIS A 89 -13.33 7.25 -5.07
N PRO A 90 -13.50 5.92 -5.02
CA PRO A 90 -14.35 5.22 -5.98
C PRO A 90 -15.86 5.46 -5.78
N SER A 91 -16.26 5.87 -4.58
CA SER A 91 -17.65 6.13 -4.22
C SER A 91 -18.11 7.48 -4.76
N SER A 92 -19.35 7.58 -5.25
CA SER A 92 -20.05 8.86 -5.46
C SER A 92 -20.78 9.35 -4.19
N ASP A 93 -20.94 8.46 -3.22
CA ASP A 93 -21.55 8.73 -1.90
C ASP A 93 -20.48 8.90 -0.82
N ILE A 94 -20.93 9.21 0.41
CA ILE A 94 -20.07 9.33 1.60
C ILE A 94 -19.25 8.04 1.80
N GLY A 95 -17.95 8.12 1.53
CA GLY A 95 -16.98 7.05 1.81
C GLY A 95 -16.58 7.03 3.29
N TYR A 96 -16.43 5.84 3.87
CA TYR A 96 -15.95 5.69 5.25
C TYR A 96 -14.48 6.05 5.39
N CYS A 97 -14.15 6.77 6.47
CA CYS A 97 -12.76 7.01 6.87
C CYS A 97 -12.05 5.67 7.12
N PRO A 98 -10.87 5.41 6.51
CA PRO A 98 -10.19 4.12 6.64
C PRO A 98 -9.87 3.74 8.09
N LEU A 99 -9.42 4.72 8.88
CA LEU A 99 -8.96 4.53 10.25
C LEU A 99 -10.09 4.34 11.26
N ASP A 100 -11.27 4.90 11.01
CA ASP A 100 -12.42 4.81 11.92
C ASP A 100 -13.75 4.99 11.16
N LYS A 101 -14.51 3.90 11.04
CA LYS A 101 -15.77 3.81 10.30
C LYS A 101 -16.91 4.67 10.84
N ARG A 102 -16.73 5.34 11.98
CA ARG A 102 -17.70 6.33 12.50
C ARG A 102 -17.58 7.67 11.77
N TYR A 103 -16.49 7.88 11.04
CA TYR A 103 -16.23 9.09 10.27
C TYR A 103 -16.28 8.82 8.77
N ALA A 104 -16.46 9.90 8.01
CA ALA A 104 -16.38 9.92 6.56
C ALA A 104 -15.01 10.45 6.10
N ILE A 105 -14.66 10.18 4.84
CA ILE A 105 -13.51 10.79 4.18
C ILE A 105 -13.82 12.27 3.92
N ASP A 106 -12.90 13.17 4.27
CA ASP A 106 -12.93 14.59 3.89
C ASP A 106 -12.08 14.75 2.63
N LEU A 107 -12.70 15.10 1.50
CA LEU A 107 -12.06 15.35 0.21
C LEU A 107 -12.15 16.83 -0.21
N PRO A 108 -11.66 17.79 0.61
CA PRO A 108 -11.49 19.15 0.12
C PRO A 108 -10.41 19.14 -0.97
N PRO A 109 -10.19 20.24 -1.73
CA PRO A 109 -9.11 20.33 -2.71
C PRO A 109 -7.78 19.92 -2.08
N ALA A 110 -7.39 18.67 -2.28
CA ALA A 110 -6.21 18.10 -1.66
C ALA A 110 -5.02 18.49 -2.53
N ARG A 111 -3.92 18.89 -1.90
CA ARG A 111 -2.64 19.03 -2.60
C ARG A 111 -1.80 17.81 -2.29
N PRO A 112 -1.20 17.16 -3.29
CA PRO A 112 -0.35 16.02 -3.01
C PRO A 112 0.86 16.50 -2.21
N ALA A 113 1.19 15.77 -1.13
CA ALA A 113 2.39 16.04 -0.34
C ALA A 113 3.66 15.66 -1.11
N ARG A 114 3.55 14.66 -1.99
CA ARG A 114 4.65 14.17 -2.82
C ARG A 114 4.10 13.57 -4.10
N THR A 115 4.74 13.86 -5.23
CA THR A 115 4.52 13.16 -6.50
C THR A 115 5.87 12.77 -7.10
N GLY A 116 5.89 11.69 -7.88
CA GLY A 116 7.11 11.26 -8.56
C GLY A 116 6.92 9.95 -9.30
N GLY A 117 8.02 9.40 -9.79
CA GLY A 117 8.04 8.04 -10.30
C GLY A 117 8.56 7.06 -9.26
N ALA A 118 7.94 5.89 -9.15
CA ALA A 118 8.39 4.82 -8.27
C ALA A 118 8.66 3.54 -9.08
N PRO A 119 9.76 2.82 -8.82
CA PRO A 119 10.00 1.50 -9.41
C PRO A 119 8.85 0.54 -9.08
N PHE A 120 8.47 -0.29 -10.05
CA PHE A 120 7.44 -1.30 -9.89
C PHE A 120 7.87 -2.58 -10.62
N GLY A 121 8.96 -3.20 -10.19
CA GLY A 121 9.59 -4.28 -10.94
C GLY A 121 10.48 -3.80 -12.07
N THR A 122 11.27 -4.72 -12.63
CA THR A 122 12.24 -4.42 -13.69
C THR A 122 11.53 -3.93 -14.95
N GLY A 123 11.91 -2.75 -15.46
CA GLY A 123 11.35 -2.18 -16.68
C GLY A 123 10.01 -1.43 -16.51
N HIS A 124 9.42 -1.46 -15.32
CA HIS A 124 8.13 -0.82 -15.05
C HIS A 124 8.25 0.26 -13.96
N LYS A 125 7.55 1.37 -14.17
CA LYS A 125 7.60 2.54 -13.29
C LYS A 125 6.19 3.09 -13.10
N ALA A 126 5.74 3.13 -11.86
CA ALA A 126 4.46 3.72 -11.50
C ALA A 126 4.61 5.24 -11.33
N ARG A 127 3.55 5.97 -11.67
CA ARG A 127 3.34 7.31 -11.12
C ARG A 127 2.94 7.14 -9.66
N PHE A 128 3.74 7.70 -8.77
CA PHE A 128 3.54 7.68 -7.34
C PHE A 128 3.02 9.03 -6.84
N THR A 129 1.99 9.00 -6.01
CA THR A 129 1.44 10.19 -5.34
C THR A 129 1.11 9.89 -3.87
N GLU A 130 1.40 10.82 -2.98
CA GLU A 130 0.93 10.79 -1.58
C GLU A 130 -0.05 11.94 -1.33
N TRP A 131 -1.24 11.57 -0.91
CA TRP A 131 -2.34 12.47 -0.57
C TRP A 131 -2.49 12.54 0.94
N PRO A 132 -2.20 13.68 1.59
CA PRO A 132 -2.59 13.90 2.97
C PRO A 132 -4.10 14.16 3.01
N LEU A 133 -4.83 13.29 3.71
CA LEU A 133 -6.29 13.35 3.80
C LEU A 133 -6.73 13.43 5.26
N ARG A 134 -7.97 13.85 5.46
CA ARG A 134 -8.60 13.99 6.77
C ARG A 134 -9.91 13.23 6.80
N CYS A 135 -10.39 12.95 7.99
CA CYS A 135 -11.72 12.42 8.20
C CYS A 135 -12.65 13.52 8.74
N MET A 136 -13.92 13.44 8.39
CA MET A 136 -14.98 14.33 8.86
C MET A 136 -16.09 13.54 9.55
N THR A 137 -16.89 14.19 10.38
CA THR A 137 -18.14 13.60 10.84
C THR A 137 -19.07 13.34 9.66
N VAL A 138 -20.04 12.44 9.82
CA VAL A 138 -21.08 12.21 8.81
C VAL A 138 -21.91 13.47 8.50
N THR A 139 -21.87 14.48 9.36
CA THR A 139 -22.48 15.80 9.17
C THR A 139 -21.56 16.83 8.50
N GLY A 140 -20.37 16.41 8.04
CA GLY A 140 -19.42 17.26 7.32
C GLY A 140 -18.49 18.11 8.19
N LYS A 141 -18.43 17.89 9.51
CA LYS A 141 -17.51 18.63 10.38
C LYS A 141 -16.13 18.00 10.36
N ALA A 142 -15.11 18.80 10.09
CA ALA A 142 -13.71 18.38 10.16
C ALA A 142 -13.37 17.75 11.52
N THR A 143 -12.55 16.70 11.50
CA THR A 143 -11.95 16.11 12.71
C THR A 143 -10.43 16.31 12.72
N SER A 144 -9.75 16.01 13.82
CA SER A 144 -8.29 15.95 13.85
C SER A 144 -7.71 14.65 13.27
N LEU A 145 -8.55 13.68 12.91
CA LEU A 145 -8.11 12.39 12.39
C LEU A 145 -7.64 12.53 10.94
N THR A 146 -6.35 12.33 10.71
CA THR A 146 -5.71 12.40 9.40
C THR A 146 -5.10 11.08 9.01
N TYR A 147 -5.00 10.84 7.70
CA TYR A 147 -4.29 9.69 7.14
C TYR A 147 -3.58 10.08 5.84
N THR A 148 -2.78 9.18 5.29
CA THR A 148 -2.13 9.39 4.00
C THR A 148 -2.52 8.28 3.05
N GLN A 149 -3.10 8.65 1.92
CA GLN A 149 -3.34 7.71 0.83
C GLN A 149 -2.16 7.77 -0.15
N ARG A 150 -1.44 6.66 -0.26
CA ARG A 150 -0.32 6.47 -1.18
C ARG A 150 -0.82 5.70 -2.40
N ILE A 151 -0.55 6.21 -3.59
CA ILE A 151 -1.02 5.59 -4.83
C ILE A 151 0.17 5.30 -5.75
N TRP A 152 0.23 4.08 -6.28
CA TRP A 152 1.08 3.71 -7.42
C TRP A 152 0.17 3.41 -8.61
N HIS A 153 0.22 4.24 -9.64
CA HIS A 153 -0.58 4.08 -10.84
C HIS A 153 0.30 3.78 -12.06
N LEU A 154 0.03 2.65 -12.70
CA LEU A 154 0.66 2.20 -13.94
C LEU A 154 -0.38 2.29 -15.05
N SER A 155 -0.35 3.39 -15.81
CA SER A 155 -1.39 3.69 -16.80
C SER A 155 -1.36 2.75 -18.01
N VAL A 156 -0.18 2.28 -18.41
CA VAL A 156 -0.01 1.39 -19.58
C VAL A 156 -0.51 -0.01 -19.24
N GLU A 157 -0.11 -0.54 -18.07
CA GLU A 157 -0.46 -1.86 -17.56
C GLU A 157 -1.87 -1.90 -16.94
N LYS A 158 -2.48 -0.72 -16.73
CA LYS A 158 -3.80 -0.54 -16.13
C LYS A 158 -3.89 -1.18 -14.74
N VAL A 159 -2.92 -0.82 -13.90
CA VAL A 159 -2.81 -1.24 -12.49
C VAL A 159 -2.80 -0.01 -11.60
N ILE A 160 -3.55 -0.07 -10.49
CA ILE A 160 -3.51 0.92 -9.42
C ILE A 160 -3.30 0.20 -8.08
N VAL A 161 -2.38 0.69 -7.25
CA VAL A 161 -2.21 0.23 -5.88
C VAL A 161 -2.52 1.39 -4.95
N VAL A 162 -3.42 1.19 -3.99
CA VAL A 162 -3.84 2.23 -3.03
C VAL A 162 -3.56 1.75 -1.61
N ASP A 163 -2.81 2.53 -0.85
CA ASP A 163 -2.43 2.23 0.53
C ASP A 163 -2.72 3.43 1.44
N GLU A 164 -3.69 3.25 2.33
CA GLU A 164 -4.15 4.26 3.28
C GLU A 164 -3.55 4.07 4.69
N TRP A 165 -2.79 2.98 4.85
CA TRP A 165 -2.26 2.51 6.12
C TRP A 165 -0.75 2.71 6.28
N ARG A 166 -0.11 3.32 5.27
CA ARG A 166 1.36 3.44 5.20
C ARG A 166 2.04 2.10 5.42
N THR A 167 1.53 1.06 4.77
CA THR A 167 2.00 -0.33 4.90
C THR A 167 3.54 -0.40 4.87
N PRO A 168 4.21 -0.87 5.95
CA PRO A 168 5.66 -0.97 6.01
C PRO A 168 6.22 -1.88 4.91
N GLY A 169 7.30 -1.46 4.26
CA GLY A 169 7.97 -2.23 3.22
C GLY A 169 7.24 -2.30 1.86
N LEU A 170 6.01 -1.79 1.74
CA LEU A 170 5.22 -1.91 0.50
C LEU A 170 5.96 -1.39 -0.74
N ALA A 171 6.59 -0.22 -0.67
CA ALA A 171 7.36 0.32 -1.80
C ALA A 171 8.49 -0.63 -2.24
N GLY A 172 9.17 -1.26 -1.27
CA GLY A 172 10.21 -2.26 -1.55
C GLY A 172 9.64 -3.53 -2.18
N ILE A 173 8.48 -4.00 -1.71
CA ILE A 173 7.76 -5.14 -2.30
C ILE A 173 7.39 -4.85 -3.76
N LEU A 174 6.77 -3.69 -4.02
CA LEU A 174 6.36 -3.29 -5.37
C LEU A 174 7.56 -3.10 -6.30
N SER A 175 8.66 -2.54 -5.80
CA SER A 175 9.90 -2.37 -6.59
C SER A 175 10.48 -3.69 -7.10
N LYS A 176 10.17 -4.81 -6.43
CA LYS A 176 10.62 -6.16 -6.77
C LYS A 176 9.54 -6.98 -7.50
N ALA A 177 8.48 -6.34 -7.99
CA ALA A 177 7.45 -7.02 -8.77
C ALA A 177 8.07 -7.75 -9.99
N VAL A 178 7.56 -8.94 -10.29
CA VAL A 178 8.00 -9.74 -11.44
C VAL A 178 6.88 -9.73 -12.48
N TRP A 179 7.16 -9.17 -13.65
CA TRP A 179 6.24 -9.09 -14.78
C TRP A 179 6.41 -10.28 -15.74
N ARG A 180 5.31 -10.69 -16.38
CA ARG A 180 5.23 -11.83 -17.31
C ARG A 180 4.47 -11.46 -18.57
#